data_AF-A0A8J7A3H2-F1
#
_entry.id   AF-A0A8J7A3H2-F1
#
_cell.length_a   1.000
_cell.length_b   1.000
_cell.length_c   1.000
_cell.angle_alpha   90.00
_cell.angle_beta   90.00
_cell.angle_gamma   90.00
#
_symmetry.space_group_name_H-M   'P 1'
#
loop_
_entity.id
_entity.type
_entity.pdbx_description
1 polymer ?
#
loop_
_entity_poly.entity_id
_entity_poly.type
_entity_poly.pdbx_seq_one_letter_code
_entity_poly.pdbx_strand_id
1 'polypeptide(L)'
;MSFSSIVRALGRSPLTTEFISKLNRQPELRLNGIPRLPKGLVASALAQTQGRNLLVVCATLEEAGRVYAQLEAMGWQTVHFYPTSEASPYEPFDPETEMSWGQMQVLADLGTGD
;
A
#
# COMPACT_ATOMS: atom_id res chain seq x y z
N MET A 1 -12.29 5.69 -12.02
CA MET A 1 -10.97 5.10 -11.70
C MET A 1 -10.10 5.12 -12.95
N SER A 2 -9.03 5.92 -12.96
CA SER A 2 -8.18 6.13 -14.13
C SER A 2 -7.13 5.03 -14.37
N PHE A 3 -6.73 4.28 -13.34
CA PHE A 3 -5.64 3.30 -13.44
C PHE A 3 -6.07 1.83 -13.29
N SER A 4 -7.32 1.54 -12.93
CA SER A 4 -7.78 0.16 -12.70
C SER A 4 -7.69 -0.72 -13.95
N SER A 5 -7.89 -0.15 -15.14
CA SER A 5 -7.69 -0.85 -16.42
C SER A 5 -6.23 -1.23 -16.65
N ILE A 6 -5.28 -0.36 -16.30
CA ILE A 6 -3.84 -0.61 -16.39
C ILE A 6 -3.41 -1.69 -15.39
N VAL A 7 -3.88 -1.61 -14.15
CA VAL A 7 -3.59 -2.64 -13.13
C VAL A 7 -4.11 -4.01 -13.57
N ARG A 8 -5.32 -4.07 -14.13
CA ARG A 8 -5.90 -5.30 -14.68
C ARG A 8 -5.11 -5.83 -15.88
N ALA A 9 -4.65 -4.95 -16.77
CA ALA A 9 -3.82 -5.33 -17.91
C ALA A 9 -2.47 -5.90 -17.46
N LEU A 10 -1.83 -5.25 -16.48
CA LEU A 10 -0.59 -5.74 -15.86
C LEU A 10 -0.80 -7.09 -15.18
N GLY A 11 -1.91 -7.29 -14.46
CA GLY A 11 -2.25 -8.55 -13.80
C GLY A 11 -2.33 -9.75 -14.76
N ARG A 12 -2.68 -9.51 -16.03
CA ARG A 12 -2.74 -10.54 -17.08
C ARG A 12 -1.45 -10.71 -17.88
N SER A 13 -0.43 -9.90 -17.58
CA SER A 13 0.82 -9.93 -18.34
C SER A 13 1.70 -11.14 -17.94
N PRO A 14 2.47 -11.71 -18.88
CA PRO A 14 3.43 -12.78 -18.56
C PRO A 14 4.45 -12.36 -17.49
N LEU A 15 4.81 -11.08 -17.46
CA LEU A 15 5.75 -10.52 -16.48
C LEU A 15 5.23 -10.68 -15.04
N THR A 16 3.93 -10.45 -14.80
CA THR A 16 3.32 -10.64 -13.49
C THR A 16 3.34 -12.11 -13.08
N THR A 17 3.07 -13.03 -14.01
CA THR A 17 3.19 -14.48 -13.76
C THR A 17 4.61 -14.87 -13.35
N GLU A 18 5.63 -14.34 -14.02
CA GLU A 18 7.03 -14.56 -13.66
C GLU A 18 7.39 -13.98 -12.29
N PHE A 19 6.92 -12.77 -11.97
CA PHE A 19 7.11 -12.17 -10.66
C PHE A 19 6.44 -12.97 -9.55
N ILE A 20 5.22 -13.47 -9.76
CA ILE A 20 4.53 -14.34 -8.80
C ILE A 20 5.29 -15.66 -8.63
N SER A 21 5.71 -16.28 -9.72
CA SER A 21 6.52 -17.51 -9.69
C SER A 21 7.82 -17.30 -8.90
N LYS A 22 8.50 -16.17 -9.11
CA LYS A 22 9.69 -15.80 -8.36
C LYS A 22 9.38 -15.57 -6.88
N LEU A 23 8.31 -14.84 -6.56
CA LEU A 23 7.86 -14.59 -5.18
C LEU A 23 7.54 -15.88 -4.41
N ASN A 24 6.97 -16.88 -5.10
CA ASN A 24 6.68 -18.18 -4.50
C ASN A 24 7.95 -19.00 -4.20
N ARG A 25 9.03 -18.81 -4.98
CA ARG A 25 10.33 -19.47 -4.76
C ARG A 25 11.21 -18.69 -3.79
N GLN A 26 11.12 -17.37 -3.83
CA GLN A 26 11.91 -16.42 -3.05
C GLN A 26 10.94 -15.36 -2.52
N PRO A 27 10.75 -15.23 -1.19
CA PRO A 27 9.72 -14.36 -0.62
C PRO A 27 10.01 -12.85 -0.76
N GLU A 28 10.91 -12.46 -1.67
CA GLU A 28 11.32 -11.09 -1.91
C GLU A 28 11.43 -10.81 -3.41
N LEU A 29 10.93 -9.65 -3.84
CA LEU A 29 11.12 -9.11 -5.18
C LEU A 29 11.67 -7.68 -5.10
N ARG A 30 12.89 -7.47 -5.60
CA ARG A 30 13.51 -6.13 -5.65
C ARG A 30 13.27 -5.47 -7.00
N LEU A 31 12.56 -4.35 -7.00
CA LEU A 31 12.30 -3.54 -8.19
C LEU A 31 13.21 -2.30 -8.20
N ASN A 32 14.26 -2.35 -9.03
CA ASN A 32 15.27 -1.30 -9.16
C ASN A 32 15.13 -0.53 -10.48
N GLY A 33 15.54 0.74 -10.48
CA GLY A 33 15.58 1.57 -11.69
C GLY A 33 14.22 2.06 -12.21
N ILE A 34 13.11 1.70 -11.55
CA ILE A 34 11.76 2.13 -11.94
C ILE A 34 11.24 3.29 -11.08
N PRO A 35 10.49 4.26 -11.65
CA PRO A 35 9.87 5.35 -10.88
C PRO A 35 8.81 4.84 -9.88
N ARG A 36 8.41 5.71 -8.93
CA ARG A 36 7.51 5.36 -7.82
C ARG A 36 6.12 4.90 -8.27
N LEU A 37 5.49 5.60 -9.21
CA LEU A 37 4.14 5.25 -9.68
C LEU A 37 4.09 3.85 -10.34
N PRO A 38 4.99 3.51 -11.29
CA PRO A 38 5.11 2.15 -11.81
C PRO A 38 5.34 1.07 -10.74
N LYS A 39 6.11 1.35 -9.68
CA LYS A 39 6.25 0.42 -8.53
C LYS A 39 4.89 0.14 -7.90
N GLY A 40 4.09 1.19 -7.66
CA GLY A 40 2.74 1.06 -7.11
C GLY A 40 1.79 0.28 -8.02
N LEU A 41 1.85 0.50 -9.34
CA LEU A 41 1.05 -0.24 -10.32
C LEU A 41 1.41 -1.73 -10.34
N VAL A 42 2.70 -2.07 -10.34
CA VAL A 42 3.16 -3.46 -10.31
C VAL A 42 2.80 -4.13 -8.99
N ALA A 43 3.04 -3.47 -7.86
CA ALA A 43 2.67 -4.00 -6.55
C ALA A 43 1.15 -4.23 -6.42
N SER A 44 0.34 -3.28 -6.90
CA SER A 44 -1.12 -3.42 -6.92
C SER A 44 -1.56 -4.56 -7.83
N ALA A 45 -0.97 -4.69 -9.02
CA ALA A 45 -1.28 -5.79 -9.93
C ALA A 45 -0.94 -7.16 -9.32
N LEU A 46 0.22 -7.28 -8.66
CA LEU A 46 0.62 -8.51 -7.96
C LEU A 46 -0.37 -8.88 -6.84
N ALA A 47 -0.66 -7.93 -5.95
CA ALA A 47 -1.54 -8.16 -4.80
C ALA A 47 -2.97 -8.50 -5.25
N GLN A 48 -3.55 -7.73 -6.18
CA GLN A 48 -4.89 -8.01 -6.72
C GLN A 48 -4.95 -9.35 -7.47
N THR A 49 -3.92 -9.71 -8.26
CA THR A 49 -3.88 -11.00 -8.98
C THR A 49 -3.82 -12.19 -8.01
N GLN A 50 -3.17 -12.02 -6.86
CA GLN A 50 -3.08 -13.05 -5.83
C GLN A 50 -4.25 -13.01 -4.83
N GLY A 51 -5.19 -12.06 -4.96
CA GLY A 51 -6.29 -11.88 -4.00
C GLY A 51 -5.80 -11.54 -2.58
N ARG A 52 -4.72 -10.74 -2.47
CA ARG A 52 -4.09 -10.39 -1.20
C ARG A 52 -4.22 -8.90 -0.89
N ASN A 53 -4.27 -8.59 0.40
CA ASN A 53 -4.16 -7.22 0.90
C ASN A 53 -2.74 -6.68 0.65
N LEU A 54 -2.62 -5.37 0.50
CA LEU A 54 -1.37 -4.67 0.23
C LEU A 54 -1.07 -3.68 1.36
N LEU A 55 0.08 -3.83 2.01
CA LEU A 55 0.65 -2.84 2.91
C LEU A 55 1.78 -2.11 2.18
N VAL A 56 1.72 -0.77 2.16
CA VAL A 56 2.80 0.06 1.62
C VAL A 56 3.41 0.88 2.75
N VAL A 57 4.72 0.74 2.92
CA VAL A 57 5.49 1.52 3.88
C VAL A 57 6.24 2.61 3.13
N CYS A 58 6.04 3.86 3.52
CA CYS A 58 6.68 5.03 2.94
C CYS A 58 7.64 5.67 3.94
N ALA A 59 8.64 6.41 3.45
CA ALA A 59 9.62 7.07 4.31
C ALA A 59 9.05 8.33 4.97
N THR A 60 8.06 8.97 4.34
CA THR A 60 7.43 10.21 4.84
C THR A 60 5.91 10.18 4.67
N LEU A 61 5.22 11.03 5.43
CA LEU A 61 3.76 11.20 5.35
C LEU A 61 3.31 11.73 3.98
N GLU A 62 4.08 12.61 3.35
CA GLU A 62 3.76 13.16 2.02
C GLU A 62 3.85 12.08 0.95
N GLU A 63 4.81 11.17 1.06
CA GLU A 63 4.90 10.02 0.16
C GLU A 63 3.72 9.07 0.37
N ALA A 64 3.38 8.78 1.63
CA ALA A 64 2.22 7.96 1.96
C ALA A 64 0.93 8.56 1.39
N GLY A 65 0.73 9.88 1.52
CA GLY A 65 -0.47 10.56 1.00
C GLY A 65 -0.58 10.49 -0.53
N ARG A 66 0.55 10.59 -1.24
CA ARG A 66 0.59 10.38 -2.70
C ARG A 66 0.26 8.95 -3.08
N VAL A 67 0.76 7.96 -2.33
CA VAL A 67 0.47 6.54 -2.56
C VAL A 67 -0.99 6.24 -2.26
N TYR A 68 -1.56 6.79 -1.19
CA TYR A 68 -2.97 6.62 -0.84
C TYR A 68 -3.88 7.02 -2.00
N ALA A 69 -3.73 8.25 -2.51
CA ALA A 69 -4.51 8.74 -3.66
C ALA A 69 -4.28 7.89 -4.94
N GLN A 70 -3.06 7.35 -5.12
CA GLN A 70 -2.76 6.45 -6.22
C GLN A 70 -3.49 5.10 -6.10
N LEU A 71 -3.57 4.52 -4.90
CA LEU A 71 -4.26 3.25 -4.66
C LEU A 71 -5.77 3.40 -4.89
N GLU A 72 -6.38 4.49 -4.45
CA GLU A 72 -7.79 4.80 -4.77
C GLU A 72 -8.02 4.87 -6.29
N ALA A 73 -7.12 5.54 -7.01
CA ALA A 73 -7.21 5.64 -8.47
C ALA A 73 -6.97 4.30 -9.20
N MET A 74 -6.27 3.35 -8.56
CA MET A 74 -6.00 1.98 -9.03
C MET A 74 -7.16 1.01 -8.78
N GLY A 75 -8.19 1.43 -8.04
CA GLY A 75 -9.43 0.68 -7.87
C GLY A 75 -9.45 -0.33 -6.72
N TRP A 76 -8.61 -0.09 -5.72
CA TRP A 76 -8.79 -0.71 -4.40
C TRP A 76 -10.14 -0.27 -3.81
N GLN A 77 -10.89 -1.21 -3.24
CA GLN A 77 -12.21 -0.92 -2.64
C GLN A 77 -12.06 -0.15 -1.34
N THR A 78 -11.14 -0.62 -0.50
CA THR A 78 -10.81 -0.02 0.78
C THR A 78 -9.34 0.33 0.78
N VAL A 79 -9.02 1.57 1.16
CA VAL A 79 -7.65 2.05 1.35
C VAL A 79 -7.63 2.78 2.69
N HIS A 80 -6.73 2.37 3.58
CA HIS A 80 -6.54 3.06 4.85
C HIS A 80 -5.24 3.85 4.84
N PHE A 81 -5.27 5.01 5.48
CA PHE A 81 -4.09 5.79 5.78
C PHE A 81 -3.80 5.69 7.28
N TYR A 82 -2.72 5.02 7.66
CA TYR A 82 -2.31 4.93 9.06
C TYR A 82 -1.45 6.16 9.41
N PRO A 83 -1.95 7.12 10.20
CA PRO A 83 -1.20 8.32 10.53
C PRO A 83 -0.05 8.00 11.50
N THR A 84 1.05 8.72 11.41
CA THR A 84 2.15 8.67 12.41
C THR A 84 2.25 9.99 13.15
N SER A 85 2.65 9.93 14.42
CA SER A 85 2.97 11.13 15.20
C SER A 85 4.19 11.83 14.60
N GLU A 86 4.19 13.16 14.66
CA GLU A 86 5.38 13.99 14.37
C GLU A 86 6.37 14.00 15.55
N ALA A 87 5.93 13.60 16.74
CA ALA A 87 6.76 13.51 17.92
C ALA A 87 7.51 12.16 17.98
N SER A 88 8.69 12.19 18.57
CA SER A 88 9.45 10.97 18.83
C SER A 88 8.77 10.15 19.94
N PRO A 89 8.76 8.79 19.86
CA PRO A 89 8.29 7.94 20.97
C PRO A 89 9.06 8.14 22.29
N TYR A 90 10.22 8.79 22.23
CA TYR A 90 11.09 9.03 23.38
C TYR A 90 10.98 10.45 23.95
N GLU A 91 10.17 11.32 23.34
CA GLU A 91 9.89 12.64 23.88
C GLU A 91 8.75 12.55 24.90
N PRO A 92 8.80 13.29 26.02
CA PRO A 92 7.66 13.44 26.90
C PRO A 92 6.58 14.24 26.15
N PHE A 93 5.79 13.51 25.38
CA PHE A 93 4.74 14.03 24.52
C PHE A 93 3.39 13.63 25.09
N ASP A 94 2.45 14.58 25.11
CA ASP A 94 1.04 14.28 25.32
C ASP A 94 0.46 13.94 23.93
N PRO A 95 0.22 12.65 23.61
CA PRO A 95 -0.24 12.28 22.29
C PRO A 95 -1.55 13.01 21.98
N GLU A 96 -1.54 13.80 20.90
CA GLU A 96 -2.76 14.42 20.39
C GLU A 96 -3.83 13.34 20.27
N THR A 97 -4.91 13.52 21.04
CA THR A 97 -5.94 12.49 21.21
C THR A 97 -6.52 12.08 19.85
N GLU A 98 -6.66 13.03 18.93
CA GLU A 98 -7.13 12.80 17.55
C GLU A 98 -6.25 11.82 16.77
N MET A 99 -4.93 11.91 16.88
CA MET A 99 -4.00 10.99 16.19
C MET A 99 -4.13 9.57 16.72
N SER A 100 -4.25 9.41 18.05
CA SER A 100 -4.45 8.10 18.67
C SER A 100 -5.79 7.48 18.25
N TRP A 101 -6.86 8.28 18.20
CA TRP A 101 -8.16 7.83 17.70
C TRP A 101 -8.11 7.42 16.22
N GLY A 102 -7.45 8.21 15.37
CA GLY A 102 -7.27 7.87 13.96
C GLY A 102 -6.52 6.56 13.74
N GLN A 103 -5.45 6.33 14.50
CA GLN A 103 -4.71 5.05 14.48
C GLN A 103 -5.60 3.88 14.94
N MET A 104 -6.32 4.05 16.05
CA MET A 104 -7.23 3.03 16.58
C MET A 104 -8.37 2.72 15.61
N GLN A 105 -8.94 3.70 14.93
CA GLN A 105 -9.98 3.50 13.93
C GLN A 105 -9.48 2.60 12.79
N VAL A 106 -8.31 2.91 12.22
CA VAL A 106 -7.71 2.09 11.17
C VAL A 106 -7.47 0.65 11.65
N LEU A 107 -6.96 0.47 12.86
CA LEU A 107 -6.73 -0.86 13.42
C LEU A 107 -8.05 -1.62 13.68
N ALA A 108 -9.10 -0.93 14.11
CA ALA A 108 -10.42 -1.51 14.31
C ALA A 108 -11.02 -1.97 12.97
N ASP A 109 -10.96 -1.13 11.93
CA ASP A 109 -11.44 -1.48 10.58
C ASP A 109 -10.72 -2.73 10.05
N LEU A 110 -9.38 -2.75 10.14
CA LEU A 110 -8.56 -3.90 9.72
C LEU A 110 -8.84 -5.18 10.52
N GLY A 111 -9.19 -5.06 11.81
CA GLY A 111 -9.54 -6.19 12.66
C GLY A 111 -10.92 -6.77 12.38
N THR A 112 -11.82 -5.99 11.79
CA THR A 112 -13.21 -6.40 11.52
C THR A 112 -13.38 -7.04 10.14
N GLY A 113 -12.43 -6.81 9.23
CA GLY A 113 -12.27 -7.61 8.00
C GLY A 113 -13.15 -7.22 6.82
N ASP A 114 -13.54 -5.93 6.72
CA ASP A 114 -14.22 -5.36 5.55
C ASP A 114 -13.25 -4.69 4.56
#